data_AF-A0A523PM85-F1
#
_entry.id   AF-A0A523PM85-F1
#
_cell.length_a   1.000
_cell.length_b   1.000
_cell.length_c   1.000
_cell.angle_alpha   90.00
_cell.angle_beta   90.00
_cell.angle_gamma   90.00
#
_symmetry.space_group_name_H-M   'P 1'
#
loop_
_entity.id
_entity.type
_entity.pdbx_description
1 polymer ?
#
loop_
_entity_poly.entity_id
_entity_poly.type
_entity_poly.pdbx_seq_one_letter_code
_entity_poly.pdbx_strand_id
1 'polypeptide(L)'
;MALRTRIERRIVRAAGFTLVELLAVLVIISILFAFVLTRLLSGEDVVRAESTRQFLAQISAVIGEFENDEGDYPPSTFSRELGAPNKVNMGAEMLVIAIYGKGRSGSEFSDDRLGNTDDDALKASVTSFSSPALFEICDDWGNPIAYFHRRDYENPQVYASYDQATGEYFEGAVEAMQNPATGDPFNRSTYQLISAGPDGVFGPNPDNDGHNDDIANFKFEQQ
;
A
#
# COMPACT_ATOMS: atom_id res chain seq x y z
N MET A 1 -62.56 -66.01 15.52
CA MET A 1 -63.03 -64.66 15.88
C MET A 1 -61.79 -63.79 16.08
N ALA A 2 -61.44 -62.94 15.12
CA ALA A 2 -60.16 -62.24 15.06
C ALA A 2 -60.10 -61.04 16.02
N LEU A 3 -59.11 -60.99 16.91
CA LEU A 3 -58.88 -59.87 17.82
C LEU A 3 -58.03 -58.81 17.10
N ARG A 4 -58.62 -57.63 16.83
CA ARG A 4 -57.90 -56.48 16.28
C ARG A 4 -57.22 -55.71 17.41
N THR A 5 -55.91 -55.85 17.56
CA THR A 5 -55.10 -55.05 18.50
C THR A 5 -54.99 -53.61 17.97
N ARG A 6 -55.57 -52.65 18.69
CA ARG A 6 -55.41 -51.21 18.40
C ARG A 6 -54.01 -50.77 18.83
N ILE A 7 -53.21 -50.27 17.89
CA ILE A 7 -51.94 -49.59 18.18
C ILE A 7 -52.25 -48.14 18.54
N GLU A 8 -52.09 -47.75 19.80
CA GLU A 8 -52.15 -46.35 20.21
C GLU A 8 -50.82 -45.66 19.90
N ARG A 9 -50.83 -44.71 18.95
CA ARG A 9 -49.67 -43.85 18.68
C ARG A 9 -49.51 -42.86 19.83
N ARG A 10 -48.41 -42.96 20.60
CA ARG A 10 -47.96 -41.87 21.47
C ARG A 10 -47.51 -40.69 20.60
N ILE A 11 -48.29 -39.62 20.61
CA ILE A 11 -47.87 -38.33 20.05
C ILE A 11 -46.82 -37.76 21.01
N VAL A 12 -45.56 -37.76 20.60
CA VAL A 12 -44.50 -37.00 21.28
C VAL A 12 -44.83 -35.53 21.04
N ARG A 13 -45.19 -34.79 22.11
CA ARG A 13 -45.40 -33.34 22.00
C ARG A 13 -44.04 -32.71 21.69
N ALA A 14 -43.89 -32.16 20.50
CA ALA A 14 -42.77 -31.28 20.19
C ALA A 14 -42.88 -30.06 21.11
N ALA A 15 -41.88 -29.85 21.97
CA ALA A 15 -41.75 -28.62 22.72
C ALA A 15 -41.39 -27.51 21.72
N GLY A 16 -42.32 -26.57 21.50
CA GLY A 16 -42.07 -25.39 20.68
C GLY A 16 -41.29 -24.34 21.46
N PHE A 17 -40.43 -23.59 20.76
CA PHE A 17 -39.75 -22.43 21.33
C PHE A 17 -40.76 -21.33 21.67
N THR A 18 -40.55 -20.68 22.80
CA THR A 18 -41.33 -19.51 23.22
C THR A 18 -40.85 -18.24 22.53
N LEU A 19 -41.74 -17.26 22.41
CA LEU A 19 -41.37 -15.92 21.93
C LEU A 19 -40.29 -15.27 22.81
N VAL A 20 -40.30 -15.56 24.11
CA VAL A 20 -39.32 -15.02 25.07
C VAL A 20 -37.94 -15.60 24.84
N GLU A 21 -37.83 -16.90 24.55
CA GLU A 21 -36.55 -17.54 24.23
C GLU A 21 -35.95 -16.99 22.94
N LEU A 22 -36.76 -16.78 21.90
CA LEU A 22 -36.31 -16.15 20.66
C LEU A 22 -35.83 -14.70 20.90
N LEU A 23 -36.55 -13.95 21.74
CA LEU A 23 -36.18 -12.57 22.08
C LEU A 23 -34.87 -12.52 22.89
N ALA A 24 -34.68 -13.43 23.85
CA ALA A 24 -33.43 -13.52 24.60
C ALA A 24 -32.23 -13.84 23.69
N VAL A 25 -32.39 -14.74 22.71
CA VAL A 25 -31.35 -15.08 21.73
C VAL A 25 -31.00 -13.87 20.86
N LEU A 26 -31.99 -13.12 20.38
CA LEU A 26 -31.75 -11.92 19.58
C LEU A 26 -31.01 -10.82 20.37
N VAL A 27 -31.31 -10.67 21.66
CA VAL A 27 -30.58 -9.74 22.55
C VAL A 27 -29.13 -10.17 22.74
N ILE A 28 -28.86 -11.46 22.94
CA ILE A 28 -27.49 -11.95 23.07
C ILE A 28 -26.73 -11.75 21.75
N ILE A 29 -27.36 -12.08 20.62
CA ILE A 29 -26.75 -11.89 19.29
C ILE A 29 -26.45 -10.42 19.04
N SER A 30 -27.36 -9.49 19.37
CA SER A 30 -27.13 -8.05 19.13
C SER A 30 -25.98 -7.48 19.97
N ILE A 31 -25.86 -7.91 21.24
CA ILE A 31 -24.74 -7.51 22.11
C ILE A 31 -23.42 -8.03 21.54
N LEU A 32 -23.36 -9.29 21.11
CA LEU A 32 -22.15 -9.86 20.51
C LEU A 32 -21.80 -9.16 19.18
N PHE A 33 -22.80 -8.81 18.38
CA PHE A 33 -22.60 -8.15 17.09
C PHE A 33 -21.95 -6.77 17.21
N ALA A 34 -22.23 -6.03 18.30
CA ALA A 34 -21.64 -4.73 18.55
C ALA A 34 -20.10 -4.78 18.66
N PHE A 35 -19.53 -5.84 19.24
CA PHE A 35 -18.08 -6.01 19.37
C PHE A 35 -17.42 -6.58 18.11
N VAL A 36 -18.15 -7.35 17.31
CA VAL A 36 -17.64 -7.93 16.06
C VAL A 36 -17.48 -6.85 14.98
N LEU A 37 -18.46 -5.96 14.85
CA LEU A 37 -18.41 -4.88 13.86
C LEU A 37 -17.27 -3.89 14.12
N THR A 38 -17.03 -3.52 15.38
CA THR A 38 -16.00 -2.54 15.75
C THR A 38 -14.58 -3.04 15.45
N ARG A 39 -14.33 -4.35 15.52
CA ARG A 39 -13.01 -4.92 15.19
C ARG A 39 -12.75 -5.06 13.69
N LEU A 40 -13.79 -5.21 12.89
CA LEU A 40 -13.64 -5.33 11.43
C LEU A 40 -13.26 -4.00 10.78
N LEU A 41 -13.82 -2.89 11.28
CA LEU A 41 -13.58 -1.56 10.70
C LEU A 41 -12.18 -1.01 10.99
N SER A 42 -11.55 -1.39 12.10
CA SER A 42 -10.19 -0.92 12.45
C SER A 42 -9.06 -1.82 11.93
N GLY A 43 -9.38 -2.88 11.19
CA GLY A 43 -8.39 -3.85 10.71
C GLY A 43 -7.88 -3.60 9.30
N GLU A 44 -8.58 -2.81 8.50
CA GLU A 44 -8.29 -2.67 7.07
C GLU A 44 -6.96 -1.95 6.81
N ASP A 45 -6.73 -0.78 7.43
CA ASP A 45 -5.47 -0.05 7.26
C ASP A 45 -4.28 -0.81 7.81
N VAL A 46 -4.45 -1.58 8.89
CA VAL A 46 -3.38 -2.45 9.41
C VAL A 46 -3.02 -3.54 8.41
N VAL A 47 -4.02 -4.13 7.74
CA VAL A 47 -3.79 -5.16 6.71
C VAL A 47 -3.13 -4.53 5.47
N ARG A 48 -3.59 -3.37 5.02
CA ARG A 48 -3.00 -2.60 3.91
C ARG A 48 -1.56 -2.18 4.22
N ALA A 49 -1.28 -1.73 5.44
CA ALA A 49 0.07 -1.37 5.87
C ALA A 49 1.02 -2.58 5.84
N GLU A 50 0.59 -3.73 6.34
CA GLU A 50 1.41 -4.94 6.29
C GLU A 50 1.58 -5.49 4.87
N SER A 51 0.54 -5.39 4.02
CA SER A 51 0.61 -5.70 2.59
C SER A 51 1.63 -4.80 1.88
N THR A 52 1.55 -3.49 2.09
CA THR A 52 2.49 -2.51 1.53
C THR A 52 3.92 -2.77 2.03
N ARG A 53 4.12 -3.08 3.32
CA ARG A 53 5.44 -3.46 3.85
C ARG A 53 6.03 -4.68 3.14
N GLN A 54 5.23 -5.71 2.90
CA GLN A 54 5.65 -6.89 2.16
C GLN A 54 5.95 -6.55 0.69
N PHE A 55 5.18 -5.65 0.10
CA PHE A 55 5.40 -5.19 -1.25
C PHE A 55 6.69 -4.38 -1.38
N LEU A 56 7.02 -3.48 -0.44
CA LEU A 56 8.31 -2.79 -0.40
C LEU A 56 9.50 -3.75 -0.33
N ALA A 57 9.34 -4.87 0.38
CA ALA A 57 10.36 -5.93 0.41
C ALA A 57 10.52 -6.62 -0.96
N GLN A 58 9.43 -6.84 -1.69
CA GLN A 58 9.46 -7.37 -3.06
C GLN A 58 10.13 -6.40 -4.03
N ILE A 59 9.74 -5.12 -4.01
CA ILE A 59 10.38 -4.05 -4.80
C ILE A 59 11.88 -4.01 -4.49
N SER A 60 12.26 -4.14 -3.22
CA SER A 60 13.67 -4.15 -2.82
C SER A 60 14.44 -5.34 -3.39
N ALA A 61 13.81 -6.51 -3.53
CA ALA A 61 14.42 -7.67 -4.18
C ALA A 61 14.66 -7.41 -5.67
N VAL A 62 13.69 -6.80 -6.37
CA VAL A 62 13.82 -6.43 -7.79
C VAL A 62 14.88 -5.35 -8.00
N ILE A 63 14.96 -4.35 -7.12
CA ILE A 63 16.04 -3.35 -7.13
C ILE A 63 17.41 -4.02 -6.93
N GLY A 64 17.49 -5.03 -6.06
CA GLY A 64 18.73 -5.82 -5.87
C GLY A 64 19.13 -6.61 -7.12
N GLU A 65 18.15 -7.16 -7.88
CA GLU A 65 18.41 -7.77 -9.19
C GLU A 65 18.93 -6.74 -10.19
N PHE A 66 18.29 -5.57 -10.27
CA PHE A 66 18.76 -4.46 -11.09
C PHE A 66 20.20 -4.05 -10.75
N GLU A 67 20.53 -3.93 -9.45
CA GLU A 67 21.89 -3.60 -9.00
C GLU A 67 22.91 -4.65 -9.46
N ASN A 68 22.56 -5.93 -9.38
CA ASN A 68 23.46 -7.00 -9.83
C ASN A 68 23.77 -6.91 -11.33
N ASP A 69 22.80 -6.48 -12.13
CA ASP A 69 22.93 -6.38 -13.59
C ASP A 69 23.64 -5.09 -14.04
N GLU A 70 23.30 -3.95 -13.43
CA GLU A 70 23.77 -2.62 -13.85
C GLU A 70 24.94 -2.08 -13.02
N GLY A 71 25.23 -2.71 -11.88
CA GLY A 71 26.26 -2.29 -10.93
C GLY A 71 25.88 -1.08 -10.07
N ASP A 72 24.62 -0.65 -10.14
CA ASP A 72 24.09 0.47 -9.36
C ASP A 72 22.57 0.33 -9.19
N TYR A 73 21.99 1.00 -8.20
CA TYR A 73 20.53 1.05 -8.04
C TYR A 73 19.88 1.88 -9.16
N PRO A 74 18.57 1.69 -9.43
CA PRO A 74 17.83 2.51 -10.38
C PRO A 74 18.04 4.02 -10.16
N PRO A 75 18.17 4.82 -11.23
CA PRO A 75 18.19 6.27 -11.06
C PRO A 75 16.84 6.77 -10.52
N SER A 76 16.84 7.82 -9.70
CA SER A 76 15.62 8.53 -9.28
C SER A 76 15.41 9.87 -10.00
N THR A 77 16.15 10.12 -11.08
CA THR A 77 16.04 11.35 -11.87
C THR A 77 16.13 11.04 -13.37
N PHE A 78 15.39 11.79 -14.18
CA PHE A 78 15.50 11.66 -15.64
C PHE A 78 16.89 12.00 -16.13
N SER A 79 17.40 11.19 -17.06
CA SER A 79 18.56 11.57 -17.84
C SER A 79 18.21 12.78 -18.72
N ARG A 80 19.23 13.59 -19.03
CA ARG A 80 19.08 14.73 -19.94
C ARG A 80 18.58 14.31 -21.33
N GLU A 81 18.88 13.09 -21.75
CA GLU A 81 18.48 12.55 -23.06
C GLU A 81 17.02 12.13 -23.10
N LEU A 82 16.53 11.54 -22.01
CA LEU A 82 15.15 11.08 -21.90
C LEU A 82 14.18 12.26 -21.77
N GLY A 83 14.54 13.25 -20.95
CA GLY A 83 13.80 14.49 -20.77
C GLY A 83 12.48 14.30 -20.01
N ALA A 84 12.45 14.72 -18.75
CA ALA A 84 11.25 14.60 -17.91
C ALA A 84 10.10 15.48 -18.46
N PRO A 85 8.86 14.98 -18.54
CA PRO A 85 7.70 15.82 -18.82
C PRO A 85 7.50 16.85 -17.70
N ASN A 86 7.64 16.41 -16.44
CA ASN A 86 7.52 17.24 -15.26
C ASN A 86 8.48 16.73 -14.13
N LYS A 87 8.31 17.15 -12.86
CA LYS A 87 9.17 16.74 -11.73
C LYS A 87 8.43 16.03 -10.60
N VAL A 88 7.10 16.04 -10.63
CA VAL A 88 6.21 15.31 -9.74
C VAL A 88 6.46 13.82 -9.98
N ASN A 89 6.52 13.04 -8.89
CA ASN A 89 6.68 11.59 -8.88
C ASN A 89 7.91 11.02 -9.61
N MET A 90 8.84 11.87 -10.04
CA MET A 90 9.97 11.51 -10.89
C MET A 90 10.78 10.31 -10.39
N GLY A 91 11.04 10.21 -9.09
CA GLY A 91 11.75 9.06 -8.53
C GLY A 91 10.99 7.75 -8.74
N ALA A 92 9.68 7.75 -8.51
CA ALA A 92 8.81 6.58 -8.71
C ALA A 92 8.69 6.20 -10.20
N GLU A 93 8.52 7.17 -11.08
CA GLU A 93 8.47 6.94 -12.53
C GLU A 93 9.77 6.33 -13.05
N MET A 94 10.91 6.89 -12.62
CA MET A 94 12.22 6.40 -13.04
C MET A 94 12.51 4.99 -12.53
N LEU A 95 11.99 4.63 -11.36
CA LEU A 95 12.04 3.25 -10.87
C LEU A 95 11.25 2.29 -11.79
N VAL A 96 10.05 2.68 -12.22
CA VAL A 96 9.26 1.87 -13.18
C VAL A 96 9.99 1.77 -14.53
N ILE A 97 10.52 2.87 -15.05
CA ILE A 97 11.30 2.86 -16.31
C ILE A 97 12.51 1.92 -16.20
N ALA A 98 13.19 1.92 -15.05
CA ALA A 98 14.36 1.09 -14.81
C ALA A 98 14.01 -0.41 -14.77
N ILE A 99 12.93 -0.78 -14.09
CA ILE A 99 12.48 -2.17 -13.91
C ILE A 99 11.83 -2.71 -15.18
N TYR A 100 10.93 -1.93 -15.80
CA TYR A 100 10.18 -2.34 -16.98
C TYR A 100 10.80 -1.82 -18.29
N GLY A 101 12.07 -1.45 -18.30
CA GLY A 101 12.74 -0.92 -19.49
C GLY A 101 12.66 -1.87 -20.68
N LYS A 102 12.61 -1.34 -21.92
CA LYS A 102 12.54 -2.20 -23.11
C LYS A 102 13.71 -3.18 -23.19
N GLY A 103 13.39 -4.46 -23.35
CA GLY A 103 14.38 -5.52 -23.47
C GLY A 103 14.91 -6.04 -22.13
N ARG A 104 14.38 -5.56 -21.00
CA ARG A 104 14.60 -6.21 -19.71
C ARG A 104 13.81 -7.52 -19.64
N SER A 105 14.43 -8.51 -19.00
CA SER A 105 13.83 -9.80 -18.68
C SER A 105 14.13 -10.10 -17.21
N GLY A 106 13.79 -9.15 -16.33
CA GLY A 106 13.97 -9.25 -14.89
C GLY A 106 12.66 -9.60 -14.19
N SER A 107 12.72 -9.80 -12.88
CA SER A 107 11.51 -10.04 -12.07
C SER A 107 10.58 -8.82 -12.10
N GLU A 108 9.41 -8.96 -12.72
CA GLU A 108 8.33 -7.98 -12.67
C GLU A 108 7.41 -8.29 -11.49
N PHE A 109 6.79 -7.28 -10.90
CA PHE A 109 5.65 -7.46 -10.00
C PHE A 109 4.34 -7.27 -10.76
N SER A 110 3.25 -7.69 -10.14
CA SER A 110 1.92 -7.59 -10.73
C SER A 110 1.56 -6.13 -11.06
N ASP A 111 0.91 -5.93 -12.20
CA ASP A 111 0.50 -4.61 -12.72
C ASP A 111 -0.62 -3.96 -11.89
N ASP A 112 -1.20 -4.67 -10.91
CA ASP A 112 -2.27 -4.19 -10.04
C ASP A 112 -1.84 -3.03 -9.13
N ARG A 113 -0.54 -2.82 -8.97
CA ARG A 113 0.06 -1.72 -8.20
C ARG A 113 0.72 -0.67 -9.08
N LEU A 114 0.45 -0.67 -10.39
CA LEU A 114 0.90 0.40 -11.28
C LEU A 114 -0.24 1.41 -11.51
N GLY A 115 0.03 2.66 -11.17
CA GLY A 115 -0.84 3.81 -11.42
C GLY A 115 -0.12 4.84 -12.28
N ASN A 116 -0.87 5.73 -12.94
CA ASN A 116 -0.33 7.00 -13.45
C ASN A 116 -1.01 8.08 -12.62
N THR A 117 -0.36 8.50 -11.53
CA THR A 117 -1.01 9.29 -10.48
C THR A 117 -1.06 10.79 -10.78
N ASP A 118 -0.23 11.27 -11.71
CA ASP A 118 -0.23 12.66 -12.18
C ASP A 118 -0.68 12.82 -13.66
N ASP A 119 -1.19 11.74 -14.27
CA ASP A 119 -1.73 11.67 -15.64
C ASP A 119 -0.71 12.08 -16.73
N ASP A 120 0.59 11.88 -16.49
CA ASP A 120 1.64 12.32 -17.39
C ASP A 120 2.07 11.24 -18.42
N ALA A 121 2.82 11.66 -19.45
CA ALA A 121 3.33 10.74 -20.47
C ALA A 121 4.51 11.31 -21.27
N LEU A 122 5.31 10.40 -21.83
CA LEU A 122 6.27 10.73 -22.88
C LEU A 122 5.65 10.69 -24.28
N LYS A 123 6.41 11.11 -25.29
CA LYS A 123 5.98 11.03 -26.71
C LYS A 123 5.89 9.59 -27.22
N ALA A 124 6.64 8.67 -26.62
CA ALA A 124 6.68 7.26 -26.96
C ALA A 124 6.98 6.45 -25.70
N SER A 125 6.47 5.22 -25.64
CA SER A 125 6.78 4.30 -24.55
C SER A 125 8.28 4.02 -24.47
N VAL A 126 8.82 4.10 -23.27
CA VAL A 126 10.20 3.75 -22.92
C VAL A 126 10.30 2.49 -22.06
N THR A 127 9.15 1.96 -21.65
CA THR A 127 9.00 0.67 -20.97
C THR A 127 8.62 -0.43 -21.95
N SER A 128 8.51 -1.66 -21.47
CA SER A 128 7.97 -2.82 -22.17
C SER A 128 6.48 -2.66 -22.48
N PHE A 129 5.79 -1.73 -21.81
CA PHE A 129 4.38 -1.44 -22.04
C PHE A 129 4.13 -0.79 -23.39
N SER A 130 2.92 -1.01 -23.93
CA SER A 130 2.47 -0.32 -25.15
C SER A 130 2.09 1.15 -24.91
N SER A 131 1.73 1.50 -23.67
CA SER A 131 1.36 2.87 -23.28
C SER A 131 2.59 3.76 -23.11
N PRO A 132 2.56 5.03 -23.55
CA PRO A 132 3.63 6.00 -23.28
C PRO A 132 3.49 6.73 -21.93
N ALA A 133 2.44 6.42 -21.16
CA ALA A 133 2.26 6.94 -19.81
C ALA A 133 3.48 6.61 -18.94
N LEU A 134 3.86 7.56 -18.08
CA LEU A 134 4.77 7.24 -16.99
C LEU A 134 3.90 6.69 -15.86
N PHE A 135 4.25 5.50 -15.41
CA PHE A 135 3.56 4.85 -14.31
C PHE A 135 4.43 4.93 -13.07
N GLU A 136 3.80 5.00 -11.92
CA GLU A 136 4.39 4.83 -10.60
C GLU A 136 3.97 3.49 -10.01
N ILE A 137 4.81 3.00 -9.09
CA ILE A 137 4.43 1.90 -8.21
C ILE A 137 3.67 2.49 -7.03
N CYS A 138 2.43 2.08 -6.85
CA CYS A 138 1.53 2.60 -5.82
C CYS A 138 1.51 1.73 -4.55
N ASP A 139 1.25 2.36 -3.40
CA ASP A 139 0.89 1.68 -2.17
C ASP A 139 -0.56 1.14 -2.19
N ASP A 140 -1.03 0.52 -1.09
CA ASP A 140 -2.39 -0.02 -1.00
C ASP A 140 -3.48 1.06 -0.94
N TRP A 141 -3.12 2.33 -0.80
CA TRP A 141 -4.01 3.48 -0.86
C TRP A 141 -3.96 4.20 -2.21
N GLY A 142 -3.17 3.66 -3.17
CA GLY A 142 -3.05 4.21 -4.52
C GLY A 142 -2.07 5.38 -4.63
N ASN A 143 -1.34 5.71 -3.56
CA ASN A 143 -0.35 6.78 -3.57
C ASN A 143 0.98 6.27 -4.13
N PRO A 144 1.74 7.09 -4.88
CA PRO A 144 3.03 6.66 -5.41
C PRO A 144 4.01 6.39 -4.26
N ILE A 145 4.76 5.29 -4.36
CA ILE A 145 5.87 5.00 -3.45
C ILE A 145 7.04 5.89 -3.84
N ALA A 146 7.42 6.80 -2.96
CA ALA A 146 8.55 7.66 -3.17
C ALA A 146 9.86 6.86 -3.19
N TYR A 147 10.64 7.05 -4.25
CA TYR A 147 11.91 6.40 -4.47
C TYR A 147 13.04 7.43 -4.52
N PHE A 148 14.02 7.26 -3.63
CA PHE A 148 15.23 8.07 -3.60
C PHE A 148 16.46 7.19 -3.77
N HIS A 149 17.22 7.43 -4.83
CA HIS A 149 18.56 6.90 -4.96
C HIS A 149 19.52 7.62 -3.98
N ARG A 150 20.52 6.94 -3.40
CA ARG A 150 21.47 7.55 -2.44
C ARG A 150 22.15 8.85 -2.89
N ARG A 151 22.31 9.04 -4.21
CA ARG A 151 22.92 10.25 -4.78
C ARG A 151 22.00 11.47 -4.72
N ASP A 152 20.71 11.24 -4.51
CA ASP A 152 19.68 12.27 -4.54
C ASP A 152 19.15 12.60 -3.14
N TYR A 153 19.74 12.04 -2.06
CA TYR A 153 19.29 12.30 -0.68
C TYR A 153 19.38 13.76 -0.24
N GLU A 154 20.27 14.56 -0.85
CA GLU A 154 20.38 15.99 -0.58
C GLU A 154 19.41 16.84 -1.42
N ASN A 155 18.69 16.22 -2.37
CA ASN A 155 17.81 16.90 -3.30
C ASN A 155 16.35 16.49 -3.03
N PRO A 156 15.52 17.39 -2.48
CA PRO A 156 14.09 17.12 -2.35
C PRO A 156 13.45 16.85 -3.70
N GLN A 157 12.54 15.88 -3.75
CA GLN A 157 11.77 15.52 -4.94
C GLN A 157 10.29 15.84 -4.73
N VAL A 158 9.57 16.18 -5.79
CA VAL A 158 8.15 16.52 -5.66
C VAL A 158 7.33 15.25 -5.79
N TYR A 159 6.37 15.03 -4.89
CA TYR A 159 5.40 13.94 -4.99
C TYR A 159 4.00 14.47 -4.84
N ALA A 160 3.07 13.81 -5.54
CA ALA A 160 1.64 14.04 -5.46
C ALA A 160 0.95 12.81 -4.86
N SER A 161 0.11 13.01 -3.85
CA SER A 161 -0.58 11.93 -3.14
C SER A 161 -1.93 12.41 -2.59
N TYR A 162 -2.75 11.47 -2.15
CA TYR A 162 -4.11 11.71 -1.67
C TYR A 162 -4.38 10.99 -0.37
N ASP A 163 -5.03 11.68 0.56
CA ASP A 163 -5.71 11.03 1.67
C ASP A 163 -7.01 10.41 1.14
N GLN A 164 -7.12 9.08 1.15
CA GLN A 164 -8.30 8.38 0.64
C GLN A 164 -9.53 8.54 1.55
N ALA A 165 -9.35 8.84 2.82
CA ALA A 165 -10.43 9.03 3.78
C ALA A 165 -11.04 10.43 3.70
N THR A 166 -10.21 11.46 3.52
CA THR A 166 -10.67 12.86 3.46
C THR A 166 -10.81 13.41 2.04
N GLY A 167 -10.11 12.82 1.07
CA GLY A 167 -9.99 13.33 -0.29
C GLY A 167 -9.04 14.53 -0.40
N GLU A 168 -8.25 14.80 0.64
CA GLU A 168 -7.25 15.85 0.63
C GLU A 168 -6.09 15.50 -0.33
N TYR A 169 -5.59 16.52 -1.03
CA TYR A 169 -4.51 16.39 -1.99
C TYR A 169 -3.24 17.01 -1.44
N PHE A 170 -2.16 16.23 -1.48
CA PHE A 170 -0.82 16.68 -1.19
C PHE A 170 -0.03 16.79 -2.50
N GLU A 171 0.64 17.93 -2.72
CA GLU A 171 1.72 18.05 -3.70
C GLU A 171 2.82 18.89 -3.08
N GLY A 172 3.99 18.27 -2.88
CA GLY A 172 5.02 18.91 -2.10
C GLY A 172 6.39 18.28 -2.25
N ALA A 173 7.39 19.00 -1.74
CA ALA A 173 8.75 18.49 -1.66
C ALA A 173 8.84 17.44 -0.56
N VAL A 174 9.28 16.24 -0.93
CA VAL A 174 9.60 15.11 -0.06
C VAL A 174 11.11 14.97 0.00
N GLU A 175 11.63 14.84 1.21
CA GLU A 175 13.05 14.68 1.48
C GLU A 175 13.37 13.21 1.81
N ALA A 176 14.59 12.78 1.50
CA ALA A 176 15.08 11.51 2.02
C ALA A 176 15.16 11.57 3.55
N MET A 177 14.63 10.54 4.20
CA MET A 177 14.48 10.48 5.64
C MET A 177 15.83 10.31 6.33
N GLN A 178 16.03 11.09 7.38
CA GLN A 178 17.23 11.09 8.20
C GLN A 178 17.07 10.14 9.38
N ASN A 179 18.11 9.39 9.71
CA ASN A 179 18.16 8.60 10.92
C ASN A 179 18.53 9.51 12.11
N PRO A 180 17.60 9.75 13.06
CA PRO A 180 17.81 10.71 14.14
C PRO A 180 18.97 10.32 15.09
N ALA A 181 19.27 9.03 15.20
CA ALA A 181 20.36 8.55 16.05
C ALA A 181 21.75 8.85 15.47
N THR A 182 21.86 8.98 14.15
CA THR A 182 23.16 9.16 13.45
C THR A 182 23.31 10.54 12.80
N GLY A 183 22.20 11.19 12.45
CA GLY A 183 22.18 12.39 11.60
C GLY A 183 22.49 12.12 10.13
N ASP A 184 22.69 10.86 9.74
CA ASP A 184 22.85 10.43 8.35
C ASP A 184 21.50 9.94 7.78
N PRO A 185 21.31 9.92 6.45
CA PRO A 185 20.12 9.33 5.83
C PRO A 185 19.95 7.85 6.23
N PHE A 186 18.70 7.41 6.43
CA PHE A 186 18.41 5.98 6.47
C PHE A 186 18.90 5.33 5.19
N ASN A 187 19.40 4.09 5.30
CA ASN A 187 19.96 3.38 4.16
C ASN A 187 21.02 4.18 3.38
N ARG A 188 21.87 4.94 4.11
CA ARG A 188 22.89 5.87 3.59
C ARG A 188 23.60 5.48 2.29
N SER A 189 23.91 4.20 2.11
CA SER A 189 24.68 3.69 0.96
C SER A 189 23.83 3.05 -0.14
N THR A 190 22.50 3.07 -0.04
CA THR A 190 21.61 2.37 -0.99
C THR A 190 20.51 3.25 -1.58
N TYR A 191 19.28 3.09 -1.14
CA TYR A 191 18.10 3.80 -1.61
C TYR A 191 17.01 3.76 -0.53
N GLN A 192 16.06 4.69 -0.61
CA GLN A 192 14.88 4.71 0.24
C GLN A 192 13.64 4.45 -0.61
N LEU A 193 12.74 3.62 -0.09
CA LEU A 193 11.36 3.48 -0.55
C LEU A 193 10.47 3.95 0.59
N ILE A 194 9.55 4.85 0.32
CA ILE A 194 8.66 5.45 1.31
C ILE A 194 7.25 5.50 0.73
N SER A 195 6.28 4.90 1.40
CA SER A 195 4.86 5.09 1.17
C SER A 195 4.34 6.10 2.18
N ALA A 196 3.51 7.03 1.71
CA ALA A 196 2.84 8.05 2.52
C ALA A 196 1.68 7.49 3.37
N GLY A 197 1.46 6.17 3.35
CA GLY A 197 0.49 5.53 4.22
C GLY A 197 -0.97 5.95 3.95
N PRO A 198 -1.87 5.67 4.92
CA PRO A 198 -3.29 5.97 4.81
C PRO A 198 -3.62 7.46 4.75
N ASP A 199 -2.83 8.34 5.40
CA ASP A 199 -3.09 9.77 5.39
C ASP A 199 -2.58 10.48 4.11
N GLY A 200 -1.76 9.79 3.31
CA GLY A 200 -1.27 10.31 2.03
C GLY A 200 -0.30 11.48 2.17
N VAL A 201 0.25 11.73 3.37
CA VAL A 201 1.23 12.78 3.65
C VAL A 201 2.58 12.15 3.95
N PHE A 202 3.61 12.52 3.20
CA PHE A 202 4.96 12.05 3.49
C PHE A 202 5.54 12.75 4.72
N GLY A 203 5.97 11.96 5.69
CA GLY A 203 6.57 12.46 6.92
C GLY A 203 5.55 12.73 8.04
N PRO A 204 5.97 13.36 9.15
CA PRO A 204 5.06 13.75 10.22
C PRO A 204 3.97 14.71 9.72
N ASN A 205 2.71 14.31 9.84
CA ASN A 205 1.58 15.11 9.39
C ASN A 205 1.21 16.19 10.43
N PRO A 206 1.35 17.49 10.12
CA PRO A 206 1.07 18.57 11.07
C PRO A 206 -0.41 18.68 11.45
N ASP A 207 -1.32 18.18 10.61
CA ASP A 207 -2.76 18.21 10.85
C ASP A 207 -3.25 17.01 11.69
N ASN A 208 -2.39 16.01 11.92
CA ASN A 208 -2.66 14.82 12.73
C ASN A 208 -1.67 14.66 13.90
N ASP A 209 -1.55 15.70 14.74
CA ASP A 209 -0.67 15.73 15.93
C ASP A 209 0.82 15.43 15.65
N GLY A 210 1.28 15.54 14.40
CA GLY A 210 2.63 15.15 13.99
C GLY A 210 2.84 13.62 13.92
N HIS A 211 1.75 12.84 13.83
CA HIS A 211 1.85 11.41 13.61
C HIS A 211 2.51 11.13 12.26
N ASN A 212 3.33 10.09 12.21
CA ASN A 212 3.92 9.57 10.99
C ASN A 212 3.47 8.12 10.84
N ASP A 213 2.66 7.88 9.82
CA ASP A 213 2.14 6.57 9.40
C ASP A 213 2.87 6.01 8.18
N ASP A 214 3.97 6.66 7.76
CA ASP A 214 4.77 6.25 6.61
C ASP A 214 5.24 4.80 6.75
N ILE A 215 5.35 4.14 5.62
CA ILE A 215 5.88 2.78 5.53
C ILE A 215 7.11 2.82 4.64
N ALA A 216 8.25 2.40 5.19
CA ALA A 216 9.52 2.45 4.47
C ALA A 216 10.25 1.10 4.43
N ASN A 217 11.27 1.01 3.56
CA ASN A 217 12.23 -0.10 3.52
C ASN A 217 13.27 -0.06 4.67
N PHE A 218 13.02 0.76 5.68
CA PHE A 218 13.75 0.85 6.94
C PHE A 218 12.74 1.00 8.08
N LYS A 219 13.21 0.89 9.32
CA LYS A 219 12.36 1.06 10.51
C LYS A 219 12.57 2.45 11.08
N PHE A 220 11.48 3.16 11.28
CA PHE A 220 11.44 4.28 12.20
C PHE A 220 11.72 3.76 13.62
N GLU A 221 12.59 4.42 14.37
CA GLU A 221 12.70 4.12 15.80
C GLU A 221 11.35 4.40 16.46
N GLN A 222 10.88 3.48 17.31
CA GLN A 222 9.61 3.63 18.02
C GLN A 222 9.64 4.96 18.80
N GLN A 223 8.75 5.89 18.45
CA GLN A 223 8.41 7.01 19.31
C GLN A 223 7.50 6.52 20.45
#